data_AF-A0A5J4WSF3-F1
#
_entry.id   AF-A0A5J4WSF3-F1
#
_cell.length_a   1.000
_cell.length_b   1.000
_cell.length_c   1.000
_cell.angle_alpha   90.00
_cell.angle_beta   90.00
_cell.angle_gamma   90.00
#
_symmetry.space_group_name_H-M   'P 1'
#
loop_
_entity.id
_entity.type
_entity.pdbx_description
1 polymer ?
#
loop_
_entity_poly.entity_id
_entity_poly.type
_entity_poly.pdbx_seq_one_letter_code
_entity_poly.pdbx_strand_id
1 'polypeptide(L)'
;MGCVISLIMTFATHQFTEINRAKATRNEDGSRQLATAVWKCDDYDLNVTFRPISNKLICPTTWLASWFARRSTNDQTKPLWQRNSRKKIASYEYLSKAVHMIMKGADVQAKNSVTSIRKSSITKSIEQRASQQEVDRAFRRKEGAGTVVVHYDMNLNDRLRETLINFE
;
A
#
# COMPACT_ATOMS: atom_id res chain seq x y z
N MET A 1 3.35 -11.41 -5.97
CA MET A 1 2.27 -11.06 -5.03
C MET A 1 2.85 -10.52 -3.72
N GLY A 2 3.60 -11.33 -2.95
CA GLY A 2 4.23 -10.90 -1.69
C GLY A 2 5.00 -9.57 -1.78
N CYS A 3 5.92 -9.42 -2.74
CA CYS A 3 6.69 -8.17 -2.90
C CYS A 3 5.80 -6.95 -3.15
N VAL A 4 4.76 -7.10 -3.96
CA VAL A 4 3.82 -6.01 -4.30
C VAL A 4 3.06 -5.58 -3.04
N ILE A 5 2.63 -6.54 -2.22
CA ILE A 5 1.94 -6.26 -0.96
C ILE A 5 2.87 -5.57 0.04
N SER A 6 4.11 -6.06 0.18
CA SER A 6 5.11 -5.43 1.04
C SER A 6 5.38 -3.99 0.61
N LEU A 7 5.53 -3.73 -0.69
CA LEU A 7 5.71 -2.37 -1.22
C LEU A 7 4.49 -1.48 -0.94
N ILE A 8 3.26 -1.96 -1.20
CA ILE A 8 2.06 -1.19 -0.86
C ILE A 8 2.03 -0.92 0.65
N MET A 9 2.34 -1.89 1.50
CA MET A 9 2.40 -1.70 2.96
C MET A 9 3.47 -0.68 3.39
N THR A 10 4.56 -0.54 2.65
CA THR A 10 5.61 0.44 2.91
C THR A 10 5.18 1.86 2.52
N PHE A 11 4.52 2.02 1.37
CA PHE A 11 4.19 3.34 0.81
C PHE A 11 2.75 3.80 1.05
N ALA A 12 1.87 2.91 1.53
CA ALA A 12 0.46 3.21 1.75
C ALA A 12 0.14 3.54 3.19
N THR A 13 -0.88 4.38 3.32
CA THR A 13 -1.52 4.74 4.58
C THR A 13 -2.32 3.58 5.21
N HIS A 14 -2.33 2.41 4.57
CA HIS A 14 -3.36 1.38 4.74
C HIS A 14 -3.00 0.32 5.77
N GLN A 15 -4.02 -0.16 6.47
CA GLN A 15 -3.92 -1.39 7.23
C GLN A 15 -3.93 -2.55 6.25
N PHE A 16 -3.26 -3.64 6.63
CA PHE A 16 -3.18 -4.81 5.79
C PHE A 16 -4.58 -5.42 5.48
N THR A 17 -5.54 -5.25 6.39
CA THR A 17 -6.95 -5.60 6.22
C THR A 17 -7.63 -4.84 5.07
N GLU A 18 -7.34 -3.54 4.92
CA GLU A 18 -7.85 -2.70 3.85
C GLU A 18 -7.21 -3.09 2.49
N ILE A 19 -5.89 -3.33 2.48
CA ILE A 19 -5.18 -3.78 1.27
C ILE A 19 -5.73 -5.11 0.77
N ASN A 20 -6.04 -6.05 1.66
CA ASN A 20 -6.61 -7.35 1.30
C ASN A 20 -7.92 -7.24 0.50
N ARG A 21 -8.68 -6.15 0.67
CA ARG A 21 -9.96 -5.91 -0.02
C ARG A 21 -9.86 -4.88 -1.14
N ALA A 22 -8.66 -4.36 -1.40
CA ALA A 22 -8.48 -3.25 -2.31
C ALA A 22 -8.82 -3.57 -3.76
N LYS A 23 -9.26 -2.55 -4.49
CA LYS A 23 -9.35 -2.50 -5.95
C LYS A 23 -8.31 -1.52 -6.45
N ALA A 24 -7.74 -1.77 -7.62
CA ALA A 24 -6.82 -0.81 -8.21
C ALA A 24 -7.19 -0.48 -9.65
N THR A 25 -7.18 0.82 -9.95
CA THR A 25 -7.52 1.42 -11.23
C THR A 25 -6.29 2.12 -11.82
N ARG A 26 -6.26 2.23 -13.15
CA ARG A 26 -5.23 2.98 -13.86
C ARG A 26 -5.78 4.33 -14.30
N ASN A 27 -5.04 5.39 -14.01
CA ASN A 27 -5.30 6.71 -14.56
C ASN A 27 -4.55 6.93 -15.88
N GLU A 28 -4.99 7.89 -16.68
CA GLU A 28 -4.39 8.22 -17.99
C GLU A 28 -2.93 8.67 -17.85
N ASP A 29 -2.60 9.39 -16.77
CA ASP A 29 -1.26 9.90 -16.44
C ASP A 29 -0.26 8.80 -16.00
N GLY A 30 -0.68 7.53 -16.00
CA GLY A 30 0.15 6.40 -15.57
C GLY A 30 0.21 6.20 -14.05
N SER A 31 -0.45 7.06 -13.26
CA SER A 31 -0.66 6.83 -11.84
C SER A 31 -1.61 5.65 -11.60
N ARG A 32 -1.50 5.03 -10.43
CA ARG A 32 -2.32 3.89 -10.01
C ARG A 32 -3.10 4.28 -8.78
N GLN A 33 -4.41 4.21 -8.84
CA GLN A 33 -5.27 4.41 -7.68
C GLN A 33 -5.59 3.08 -7.02
N LEU A 34 -5.52 3.05 -5.69
CA LEU A 34 -5.94 1.94 -4.86
C LEU A 34 -7.16 2.41 -4.05
N ALA A 35 -8.32 1.88 -4.37
CA ALA A 35 -9.57 2.14 -3.65
C ALA A 35 -9.77 1.07 -2.59
N THR A 36 -10.02 1.48 -1.34
CA THR A 36 -10.32 0.56 -0.23
C THR A 36 -11.50 1.06 0.59
N ALA A 37 -12.36 0.14 1.04
CA ALA A 37 -13.41 0.43 2.01
C ALA A 37 -12.81 0.43 3.43
N VAL A 38 -12.90 1.56 4.14
CA VAL A 38 -12.36 1.73 5.50
C VAL A 38 -13.42 1.30 6.51
N TRP A 39 -13.06 0.47 7.49
CA TRP A 39 -14.01 -0.13 8.43
C TRP A 39 -14.25 0.71 9.71
N LYS A 40 -13.72 1.94 9.79
CA LYS A 40 -13.87 2.79 10.97
C LYS A 40 -14.82 3.96 10.70
N CYS A 41 -16.01 3.80 11.26
CA CYS A 41 -17.02 4.80 11.63
C CYS A 41 -17.88 5.46 10.55
N ASP A 42 -17.45 5.62 9.29
CA ASP A 42 -18.36 6.09 8.23
C ASP A 42 -18.01 5.40 6.90
N ASP A 43 -19.03 5.07 6.13
CA ASP A 43 -19.00 4.21 4.93
C ASP A 43 -18.39 4.91 3.70
N TYR A 44 -17.18 5.46 3.83
CA TYR A 44 -16.47 6.13 2.72
C TYR A 44 -15.37 5.25 2.11
N ASP A 45 -15.29 5.28 0.78
CA ASP A 45 -14.18 4.69 0.03
C ASP A 45 -12.95 5.61 0.12
N LEU A 46 -11.84 5.07 0.58
CA LEU A 46 -10.58 5.79 0.67
C LEU A 46 -9.69 5.43 -0.52
N ASN A 47 -9.34 6.45 -1.29
CA ASN A 47 -8.51 6.33 -2.49
C ASN A 47 -7.07 6.75 -2.21
N VAL A 48 -6.13 5.90 -2.62
CA VAL A 48 -4.69 6.20 -2.61
C VAL A 48 -4.22 6.28 -4.04
N THR A 49 -3.77 7.46 -4.46
CA THR A 49 -3.06 7.59 -5.74
C THR A 49 -1.57 7.33 -5.49
N PHE A 50 -1.02 6.33 -6.17
CA PHE A 50 0.42 6.12 -6.32
C PHE A 50 0.87 6.77 -7.62
N ARG A 51 1.74 7.77 -7.51
CA ARG A 51 2.45 8.33 -8.65
C ARG A 51 3.78 7.60 -8.87
N PRO A 52 4.30 7.58 -10.10
CA PRO A 52 5.67 7.14 -10.34
C PRO A 52 6.65 7.93 -9.45
N ILE A 53 7.62 7.21 -8.90
CA ILE A 53 8.71 7.76 -8.07
C ILE A 53 10.03 7.53 -8.81
N SER A 54 11.08 8.31 -8.50
CA SER A 54 12.33 8.31 -9.28
C SER A 54 12.99 6.93 -9.37
N ASN A 55 13.00 6.16 -8.27
CA ASN A 55 13.59 4.83 -8.25
C ASN A 55 12.64 3.77 -8.85
N LYS A 56 12.86 3.45 -10.13
CA LYS A 56 12.08 2.47 -10.90
C LYS A 56 12.12 1.05 -10.30
N LEU A 57 13.20 0.66 -9.60
CA LEU A 57 13.36 -0.69 -9.05
C LEU A 57 12.38 -0.98 -7.91
N ILE A 58 11.97 0.05 -7.17
CA ILE A 58 11.04 -0.06 -6.03
C ILE A 58 9.75 0.73 -6.23
N CYS A 59 9.53 1.21 -7.45
CA CYS A 59 8.38 2.03 -7.81
C CYS A 59 7.06 1.24 -7.72
N PRO A 60 6.12 1.63 -6.82
CA PRO A 60 4.86 0.91 -6.63
C PRO A 60 4.03 0.78 -7.91
N THR A 61 4.01 1.81 -8.76
CA THR A 61 3.26 1.78 -10.03
C THR A 61 3.82 0.75 -11.00
N THR A 62 5.14 0.56 -11.03
CA THR A 62 5.82 -0.44 -11.87
C THR A 62 5.54 -1.86 -11.40
N TRP A 63 5.61 -2.10 -10.08
CA TRP A 63 5.30 -3.39 -9.49
C TRP A 63 3.81 -3.76 -9.61
N LEU A 64 2.91 -2.78 -9.45
CA LEU A 64 1.49 -2.95 -9.69
C LEU A 64 1.21 -3.26 -11.16
N ALA A 65 1.82 -2.54 -12.10
CA ALA A 65 1.67 -2.81 -13.54
C ALA A 65 2.12 -4.24 -13.89
N SER A 66 3.27 -4.67 -13.36
CA SER A 66 3.79 -6.03 -13.53
C SER A 66 2.85 -7.08 -12.94
N TRP A 67 2.22 -6.79 -11.79
CA TRP A 67 1.21 -7.65 -11.19
C TRP A 67 -0.04 -7.80 -12.07
N PHE A 68 -0.52 -6.69 -12.62
CA PHE A 68 -1.67 -6.70 -13.53
C PHE A 68 -1.38 -7.46 -14.83
N ALA A 69 -0.20 -7.28 -15.44
CA ALA A 69 0.19 -8.03 -16.64
C ALA A 69 0.16 -9.55 -16.40
N ARG A 70 0.58 -10.01 -15.22
CA ARG A 70 0.55 -11.43 -14.83
C ARG A 70 -0.86 -11.98 -14.59
N ARG A 71 -1.86 -11.13 -14.40
CA ARG A 71 -3.25 -11.53 -14.09
C ARG A 71 -4.07 -11.90 -15.32
N SER A 72 -3.58 -11.72 -16.54
CA SER A 72 -4.28 -12.10 -17.78
C SER A 72 -5.73 -11.59 -17.92
N THR A 73 -6.17 -10.66 -17.08
CA THR A 73 -7.52 -10.07 -17.09
C THR A 73 -7.40 -8.57 -16.93
N ASN A 74 -7.87 -7.82 -17.94
CA ASN A 74 -7.94 -6.36 -17.96
C ASN A 74 -9.05 -5.81 -17.05
N ASP A 75 -9.72 -6.67 -16.29
CA ASP A 75 -10.89 -6.30 -15.52
C ASP A 75 -10.48 -5.57 -14.23
N GLN A 76 -10.36 -4.25 -14.33
CA GLN A 76 -10.06 -3.34 -13.23
C GLN A 76 -11.19 -3.28 -12.19
N THR A 77 -12.36 -3.88 -12.48
CA THR A 77 -13.50 -3.94 -11.55
C THR A 77 -13.32 -5.05 -10.51
N LYS A 78 -12.41 -6.00 -10.76
CA LYS A 78 -12.15 -7.15 -9.90
C LYS A 78 -11.19 -6.84 -8.73
N PRO A 79 -11.33 -7.52 -7.58
CA PRO A 79 -10.44 -7.35 -6.44
C PRO A 79 -8.95 -7.58 -6.78
N LEU A 80 -8.07 -6.75 -6.20
CA LEU A 80 -6.62 -6.74 -6.49
C LEU A 80 -5.90 -8.05 -6.14
N TRP A 81 -6.53 -8.92 -5.35
CA TRP A 81 -5.97 -10.21 -4.95
C TRP A 81 -6.82 -11.43 -5.30
N GLN A 82 -7.81 -11.28 -6.19
CA GLN A 82 -8.47 -12.43 -6.83
C GLN A 82 -7.50 -13.36 -7.58
N ARG A 83 -7.71 -14.67 -7.43
CA ARG A 83 -6.91 -15.70 -8.11
C ARG A 83 -7.61 -16.17 -9.38
N ASN A 84 -6.92 -16.13 -10.52
CA ASN A 84 -7.47 -16.53 -11.82
C ASN A 84 -8.09 -17.93 -11.81
N SER A 85 -7.39 -18.91 -11.22
CA SER A 85 -7.83 -20.31 -11.22
C SER A 85 -9.03 -20.62 -10.32
N ARG A 86 -9.43 -19.72 -9.43
CA ARG A 86 -10.55 -19.97 -8.51
C ARG A 86 -11.66 -18.92 -8.57
N LYS A 87 -11.46 -17.81 -9.29
CA LYS A 87 -12.33 -16.61 -9.23
C LYS A 87 -12.65 -16.14 -7.80
N LYS A 88 -11.88 -16.57 -6.80
CA LYS A 88 -12.03 -16.22 -5.38
C LYS A 88 -11.00 -15.18 -4.98
N ILE A 89 -11.41 -14.25 -4.12
CA ILE A 89 -10.52 -13.28 -3.47
C ILE A 89 -9.55 -14.05 -2.59
N ALA A 90 -8.26 -13.69 -2.62
CA ALA A 90 -7.29 -14.26 -1.69
C ALA A 90 -7.70 -13.99 -0.23
N SER A 91 -7.51 -14.97 0.64
CA SER A 91 -7.71 -14.78 2.07
C SER A 91 -6.60 -13.94 2.67
N TYR A 92 -6.91 -13.24 3.76
CA TYR A 92 -5.95 -12.50 4.56
C TYR A 92 -4.74 -13.35 4.94
N GLU A 93 -4.96 -14.58 5.40
CA GLU A 93 -3.90 -15.52 5.77
C GLU A 93 -2.98 -15.87 4.61
N TYR A 94 -3.54 -16.05 3.41
CA TYR A 94 -2.76 -16.36 2.23
C TYR A 94 -1.86 -15.19 1.84
N LEU A 95 -2.40 -13.96 1.86
CA LEU A 95 -1.61 -12.75 1.61
C LEU A 95 -0.54 -12.56 2.69
N SER A 96 -0.88 -12.79 3.95
CA SER A 96 0.06 -12.69 5.08
C SER A 96 1.22 -13.68 4.92
N LYS A 97 0.94 -14.94 4.58
CA LYS A 97 1.96 -15.95 4.28
C LYS A 97 2.86 -15.52 3.12
N ALA A 98 2.30 -14.94 2.05
CA ALA A 98 3.09 -14.44 0.94
C ALA A 98 4.04 -13.29 1.35
N VAL A 99 3.62 -12.40 2.26
CA VAL A 99 4.49 -11.35 2.82
C VAL A 99 5.57 -11.96 3.72
N HIS A 100 5.22 -12.89 4.59
CA HIS A 100 6.18 -13.55 5.48
C HIS A 100 7.26 -14.32 4.69
N MET A 101 6.94 -14.90 3.53
CA MET A 101 7.95 -15.50 2.65
C MET A 101 8.98 -14.47 2.16
N ILE A 102 8.55 -13.25 1.85
CA ILE A 102 9.46 -12.16 1.44
C ILE A 102 10.28 -11.70 2.64
N MET A 103 9.65 -11.50 3.79
CA MET A 103 10.34 -11.12 5.03
C MET A 103 11.42 -12.15 5.39
N LYS A 104 11.10 -13.45 5.32
CA LYS A 104 12.06 -14.54 5.54
C LYS A 104 13.20 -14.53 4.51
N GLY A 105 12.89 -14.28 3.24
CA GLY A 105 13.91 -14.17 2.18
C GLY A 105 14.84 -12.96 2.35
N ALA A 106 14.39 -11.93 3.08
CA ALA A 106 15.18 -10.75 3.44
C ALA A 106 15.78 -10.85 4.85
N ASP A 107 15.85 -12.05 5.43
CA ASP A 107 16.38 -12.33 6.78
C ASP A 107 15.75 -11.52 7.92
N VAL A 108 14.48 -11.12 7.75
CA VAL A 108 13.73 -10.44 8.80
C VAL A 108 13.30 -11.48 9.85
N GLN A 109 13.63 -11.22 11.12
CA GLN A 109 13.30 -12.11 12.23
C GLN A 109 11.82 -12.50 12.25
N ALA A 110 11.54 -13.80 12.42
CA ALA A 110 10.19 -14.37 12.35
C ALA A 110 9.20 -13.80 13.39
N LYS A 111 9.70 -13.16 14.46
CA LYS A 111 8.87 -12.46 15.45
C LYS A 111 8.19 -11.19 14.88
N ASN A 112 8.68 -10.67 13.76
CA ASN A 112 8.11 -9.51 13.09
C ASN A 112 6.89 -9.93 12.28
N SER A 113 5.80 -9.17 12.44
CA SER A 113 4.58 -9.37 11.66
C SER A 113 4.54 -8.46 10.44
N VAL A 114 3.55 -8.65 9.56
CA VAL A 114 3.27 -7.74 8.43
C VAL A 114 3.11 -6.29 8.90
N THR A 115 2.62 -6.05 10.13
CA THR A 115 2.49 -4.70 10.70
C THR A 115 3.83 -4.03 10.99
N SER A 116 4.90 -4.81 11.19
CA SER A 116 6.25 -4.28 11.40
C SER A 116 6.77 -3.52 10.17
N ILE A 117 6.34 -3.88 8.95
CA ILE A 117 6.68 -3.14 7.72
C ILE A 117 6.19 -1.70 7.79
N ARG A 118 4.93 -1.50 8.21
CA ARG A 118 4.35 -0.17 8.38
C ARG A 118 5.03 0.59 9.52
N LYS A 119 5.31 -0.06 10.64
CA LYS A 119 6.05 0.57 11.76
C LYS A 119 7.42 1.07 11.31
N SER A 120 8.17 0.24 10.58
CA SER A 120 9.47 0.61 10.02
C SER A 120 9.36 1.78 9.04
N SER A 121 8.32 1.83 8.21
CA SER A 121 8.11 2.93 7.26
C SER A 121 7.79 4.26 7.96
N ILE A 122 7.05 4.21 9.07
CA ILE A 122 6.81 5.36 9.94
C ILE A 122 8.13 5.83 10.57
N THR A 123 8.89 4.91 11.17
CA THR A 123 10.18 5.22 11.79
C THR A 123 11.14 5.85 10.79
N LYS A 124 11.28 5.27 9.60
CA LYS A 124 12.13 5.80 8.52
C LYS A 124 11.71 7.20 8.10
N SER A 125 10.41 7.46 7.99
CA SER A 125 9.90 8.80 7.65
C SER A 125 10.31 9.84 8.71
N ILE A 126 10.25 9.47 9.99
CA ILE A 126 10.66 10.34 11.11
C ILE A 126 12.17 10.56 11.10
N GLU A 127 12.97 9.52 10.89
CA GLU A 127 14.43 9.61 10.76
C GLU A 127 14.85 10.55 9.62
N GLN A 128 14.07 10.54 8.53
CA GLN A 128 14.24 11.43 7.38
C GLN A 128 13.62 12.82 7.57
N ARG A 129 13.37 13.22 8.83
CA ARG A 129 12.89 14.55 9.24
C ARG A 129 11.50 14.92 8.70
N ALA A 130 10.65 13.95 8.39
CA ALA A 130 9.24 14.23 8.15
C ALA A 130 8.59 14.83 9.41
N SER A 131 7.75 15.84 9.22
CA SER A 131 7.02 16.41 10.35
C SER A 131 6.04 15.40 10.93
N GLN A 132 5.74 15.53 12.22
CA GLN A 132 4.79 14.64 12.87
C GLN A 132 3.39 14.73 12.22
N GLN A 133 3.02 15.90 11.71
CA GLN A 133 1.77 16.14 10.99
C GLN A 133 1.72 15.36 9.66
N GLU A 134 2.80 15.38 8.88
CA GLU A 134 2.91 14.63 7.63
C GLU A 134 2.82 13.13 7.86
N VAL A 135 3.50 12.62 8.89
CA VAL A 135 3.45 11.20 9.27
C VAL A 135 2.08 10.79 9.80
N ASP A 136 1.46 11.58 10.69
CA ASP A 136 0.14 11.28 11.26
C ASP A 136 -0.93 11.22 10.17
N ARG A 137 -0.84 12.12 9.19
CA ARG A 137 -1.71 12.17 8.01
C ARG A 137 -1.44 11.01 7.05
N ALA A 138 -0.19 10.79 6.67
CA ALA A 138 0.19 9.75 5.73
C ALA A 138 0.00 8.33 6.28
N PHE A 139 0.06 8.12 7.58
CA PHE A 139 -0.14 6.79 8.16
C PHE A 139 -1.39 6.71 9.03
N ARG A 140 -2.31 7.68 8.96
CA ARG A 140 -3.56 7.72 9.74
C ARG A 140 -3.36 7.28 11.21
N ARG A 141 -2.36 7.89 11.87
CA ARG A 141 -1.89 7.47 13.21
C ARG A 141 -2.79 7.97 14.35
N LYS A 142 -3.61 9.00 14.12
CA LYS A 142 -4.54 9.59 15.10
C LYS A 142 -6.00 9.43 14.69
N GLU A 143 -6.88 9.35 15.69
CA GLU A 143 -8.34 9.41 15.50
C GLU A 143 -8.72 10.76 14.84
N GLY A 144 -9.57 10.73 13.81
CA GLY A 144 -9.88 11.89 12.97
C GLY A 144 -8.93 12.14 11.77
N ALA A 145 -7.76 11.48 11.70
CA ALA A 145 -6.88 11.57 10.52
C ALA A 145 -7.52 10.98 9.26
N GLY A 146 -8.46 10.05 9.40
CA GLY A 146 -9.27 9.54 8.28
C GLY A 146 -10.15 10.63 7.66
N THR A 147 -10.82 11.43 8.49
CA THR A 147 -11.67 12.55 8.07
C THR A 147 -10.90 13.60 7.27
N VAL A 148 -9.66 13.92 7.68
CA VAL A 148 -8.79 14.88 6.96
C VAL A 148 -8.42 14.35 5.57
N VAL A 149 -8.09 13.06 5.45
CA VAL A 149 -7.76 12.42 4.16
C VAL A 149 -8.96 12.32 3.23
N VAL A 150 -10.17 12.16 3.78
CA VAL A 150 -11.39 12.03 2.96
C VAL A 150 -11.90 13.38 2.47
N HIS A 151 -11.88 14.41 3.33
CA HIS A 151 -12.57 15.68 3.05
C HIS A 151 -11.66 16.81 2.57
N TYR A 152 -10.38 16.79 2.93
CA TYR A 152 -9.49 17.95 2.68
C TYR A 152 -8.30 17.61 1.81
N ASP A 153 -7.88 16.34 1.76
CA ASP A 153 -6.59 16.03 1.17
C ASP A 153 -6.53 14.72 0.39
N MET A 154 -6.32 14.84 -0.92
CA MET A 154 -6.23 13.75 -1.91
C MET A 154 -4.95 12.89 -1.77
N ASN A 155 -4.48 12.66 -0.54
CA ASN A 155 -3.43 11.71 -0.20
C ASN A 155 -2.13 11.90 -1.01
N LEU A 156 -1.71 13.16 -1.17
CA LEU A 156 -0.48 13.57 -1.84
C LEU A 156 0.75 13.36 -0.94
N ASN A 157 1.10 12.09 -0.69
CA ASN A 157 2.27 11.72 0.12
C ASN A 157 3.54 11.53 -0.74
N ASP A 158 3.60 12.14 -1.92
CA ASP A 158 4.66 11.86 -2.90
C ASP A 158 6.04 12.19 -2.32
N ARG A 159 6.17 13.32 -1.59
CA ARG A 159 7.43 13.68 -0.92
C ARG A 159 7.90 12.59 0.06
N LEU A 160 6.99 12.09 0.91
CA LEU A 160 7.31 11.01 1.86
C LEU A 160 7.70 9.72 1.15
N ARG A 161 7.00 9.38 0.06
CA ARG A 161 7.32 8.19 -0.74
C ARG A 161 8.69 8.31 -1.42
N GLU A 162 9.01 9.49 -1.91
CA GLU A 162 10.33 9.80 -2.48
C GLU A 162 11.44 9.71 -1.43
N THR A 163 11.14 10.05 -0.18
CA THR A 163 12.13 9.93 0.89
C THR A 163 12.32 8.46 1.30
N LEU A 164 11.24 7.67 1.35
CA LEU A 164 11.29 6.24 1.68
C LEU A 164 12.16 5.40 0.73
N ILE A 165 12.38 5.86 -0.51
CA ILE A 165 13.24 5.19 -1.50
C ILE A 165 14.71 5.54 -1.40
N ASN A 166 15.07 6.54 -0.58
CA ASN A 166 16.46 6.88 -0.30
C ASN A 166 16.98 5.97 0.81
N PHE A 167 18.04 5.22 0.51
CA PHE A 167 18.68 4.28 1.46
C PHE A 167 20.06 4.76 1.94
N GLU A 168 20.44 5.97 1.53
CA GLU A 168 21.60 6.71 2.06
C GLU A 168 21.33 7.17 3.50
#